data_AF-A0A7Y5XVK2-F1
#
_entry.id   AF-A0A7Y5XVK2-F1
#
_cell.length_a   1.000
_cell.length_b   1.000
_cell.length_c   1.000
_cell.angle_alpha   90.00
_cell.angle_beta   90.00
_cell.angle_gamma   90.00
#
_symmetry.space_group_name_H-M   'P 1'
#
loop_
_entity.id
_entity.type
_entity.pdbx_description
1 polymer ?
#
loop_
_entity_poly.entity_id
_entity_poly.type
_entity_poly.pdbx_seq_one_letter_code
_entity_poly.pdbx_strand_id
1 'polypeptide(L)'
;MSATFPLIPRRRVLGLAFGGLHSARRGAGSDDAASRPYRPGDDVGKIDWPASARLSLARGSDEFVVREHFAEEAPRDVVLADRRPTMSAIG
;
A
#
# COMPACT_ATOMS: atom_id res chain seq x y z
N MET A 1 14.03 31.13 -19.11
CA MET A 1 14.73 29.85 -19.26
C MET A 1 14.14 28.87 -18.25
N SER A 2 13.54 27.76 -18.70
CA SER A 2 13.07 26.69 -17.81
C SER A 2 14.27 25.79 -17.52
N ALA A 3 14.74 25.75 -16.27
CA ALA A 3 15.77 24.81 -15.88
C ALA A 3 15.10 23.43 -15.67
N THR A 4 15.47 22.45 -16.48
CA THR A 4 15.08 21.06 -16.26
C THR A 4 15.96 20.49 -15.16
N PHE A 5 15.39 20.25 -13.98
CA PHE A 5 16.07 19.52 -12.90
C PHE A 5 15.68 18.04 -12.98
N PRO A 6 16.63 17.11 -13.14
CA PRO A 6 16.33 15.69 -13.11
C PRO A 6 15.98 15.27 -11.67
N LEU A 7 14.77 14.74 -11.48
CA LEU A 7 14.43 14.03 -10.25
C LEU A 7 15.12 12.67 -10.29
N ILE A 8 16.25 12.55 -9.60
CA ILE A 8 16.99 11.30 -9.46
C ILE A 8 16.50 10.63 -8.17
N PRO A 9 15.83 9.46 -8.23
CA PRO A 9 15.43 8.75 -7.04
C PRO A 9 16.67 8.40 -6.21
N ARG A 10 16.76 8.92 -4.98
CA ARG A 10 17.88 8.60 -4.06
C ARG A 10 17.79 7.19 -3.49
N ARG A 11 16.60 6.61 -3.51
CA ARG A 11 16.36 5.21 -3.14
C ARG A 11 16.49 4.37 -4.40
N ARG A 12 17.50 3.50 -4.45
CA ARG A 12 17.63 2.47 -5.49
C ARG A 12 16.33 1.68 -5.54
N VAL A 13 15.54 1.85 -6.61
CA VAL A 13 14.52 0.88 -7.01
C VAL A 13 15.23 -0.20 -7.81
N LEU A 14 16.16 -0.90 -7.16
CA LEU A 14 16.81 -2.07 -7.73
C LEU A 14 16.19 -3.30 -7.08
N GLY A 15 15.49 -4.08 -7.90
CA GLY A 15 14.78 -5.29 -7.47
C GLY A 15 13.29 -5.02 -7.35
N LEU A 16 12.56 -5.45 -8.39
CA LEU A 16 11.11 -5.34 -8.61
C LEU A 16 10.61 -3.89 -8.79
N ALA A 17 10.00 -3.62 -9.94
CA ALA A 17 9.33 -2.35 -10.21
C ALA A 17 8.10 -2.11 -9.30
N PHE A 18 7.76 -3.08 -8.44
CA PHE A 18 6.58 -3.16 -7.57
C PHE A 18 6.96 -3.87 -6.25
N GLY A 19 6.29 -3.57 -5.14
CA GLY A 19 6.45 -4.26 -3.84
C GLY A 19 7.56 -3.73 -2.91
N GLY A 20 8.37 -2.75 -3.32
CA GLY A 20 9.35 -2.11 -2.44
C GLY A 20 8.76 -1.09 -1.46
N LEU A 21 7.57 -0.56 -1.77
CA LEU A 21 6.89 0.45 -0.97
C LEU A 21 5.73 -0.21 -0.23
N HIS A 22 5.77 -0.20 1.10
CA HIS A 22 4.63 -0.65 1.90
C HIS A 22 3.62 0.49 1.97
N SER A 23 2.42 0.27 1.46
CA SER A 23 1.35 1.25 1.64
C SER A 23 0.87 1.26 3.08
N ALA A 24 0.50 2.44 3.59
CA ALA A 24 -0.17 2.58 4.87
C ALA A 24 -1.70 2.45 4.76
N ARG A 25 -2.25 2.39 3.53
CA ARG A 25 -3.69 2.40 3.27
C ARG A 25 -4.20 1.01 2.90
N ARG A 26 -5.34 0.59 3.44
CA ARG A 26 -6.03 -0.65 3.02
C ARG A 26 -6.60 -0.52 1.61
N GLY A 27 -6.63 -1.61 0.85
CA GLY A 27 -7.13 -1.61 -0.52
C GLY A 27 -7.14 -2.99 -1.19
N ALA A 28 -7.09 -2.96 -2.52
CA ALA A 28 -7.19 -4.14 -3.39
C ALA A 28 -5.81 -4.62 -3.90
N GLY A 29 -4.72 -4.29 -3.20
CA GLY A 29 -3.41 -4.88 -3.49
C GLY A 29 -3.29 -6.30 -2.97
N SER A 30 -2.08 -6.86 -3.04
CA SER A 30 -1.80 -8.24 -2.62
C SER A 30 -1.18 -8.35 -1.23
N ASP A 31 -0.57 -7.29 -0.71
CA ASP A 31 0.18 -7.35 0.56
C ASP A 31 -0.77 -7.47 1.75
N ASP A 32 -0.54 -8.47 2.61
CA ASP A 32 -1.37 -8.71 3.79
C ASP A 32 -1.27 -7.54 4.78
N ALA A 33 -2.43 -6.97 5.12
CA ALA A 33 -2.56 -5.87 6.07
C ALA A 33 -3.16 -6.31 7.41
N ALA A 34 -4.07 -7.27 7.40
CA ALA A 34 -4.61 -7.89 8.61
C ALA A 34 -5.36 -9.19 8.29
N SER A 35 -5.55 -10.01 9.32
CA SER A 35 -6.53 -11.09 9.34
C SER A 35 -7.56 -10.81 10.41
N ARG A 36 -8.84 -11.00 10.11
CA ARG A 36 -9.93 -10.77 11.08
C ARG A 36 -11.12 -11.72 10.85
N PRO A 37 -12.03 -11.86 11.84
CA PRO A 37 -13.27 -12.59 11.62
C PRO A 37 -14.10 -11.98 10.48
N TYR A 38 -14.75 -12.86 9.72
CA TYR A 38 -15.76 -12.51 8.74
C TYR A 38 -16.92 -11.76 9.39
N ARG A 39 -17.44 -10.77 8.67
CA ARG A 39 -18.66 -10.03 9.00
C ARG A 39 -19.59 -10.08 7.80
N PRO A 40 -20.92 -10.14 8.00
CA PRO A 40 -21.88 -10.07 6.90
C PRO A 40 -21.59 -8.88 5.98
N GLY A 41 -21.47 -9.13 4.69
CA GLY A 41 -21.12 -8.13 3.67
C GLY A 41 -19.64 -8.13 3.27
N ASP A 42 -18.79 -8.89 3.96
CA ASP A 42 -17.43 -9.14 3.47
C ASP A 42 -17.44 -9.95 2.18
N ASP A 43 -16.45 -9.67 1.33
CA ASP A 43 -16.20 -10.41 0.11
C ASP A 43 -15.71 -11.84 0.44
N VAL A 44 -16.51 -12.83 0.04
CA VAL A 44 -16.23 -14.26 0.21
C VAL A 44 -14.94 -14.67 -0.50
N GLY A 45 -14.57 -13.98 -1.58
CA GLY A 45 -13.31 -14.21 -2.30
C GLY A 45 -12.07 -13.90 -1.47
N LYS A 46 -12.21 -13.16 -0.36
CA LYS A 46 -11.12 -12.81 0.56
C LYS A 46 -11.02 -13.73 1.77
N ILE A 47 -11.83 -14.78 1.84
CA ILE A 47 -11.75 -15.76 2.93
C ILE A 47 -10.47 -16.58 2.81
N ASP A 48 -9.71 -16.62 3.89
CA ASP A 48 -8.63 -17.58 4.07
C ASP A 48 -9.21 -18.94 4.43
N TRP A 49 -9.52 -19.75 3.42
CA TRP A 49 -10.12 -21.08 3.63
C TRP A 49 -9.27 -22.00 4.51
N PRO A 50 -7.93 -22.11 4.33
CA PRO A 50 -7.10 -22.89 5.24
C PRO A 50 -7.14 -22.43 6.70
N ALA A 51 -7.07 -21.12 6.97
CA ALA A 51 -7.15 -20.60 8.33
C ALA A 51 -8.53 -20.82 8.94
N SER A 52 -9.58 -20.58 8.16
CA SER A 52 -10.98 -20.77 8.56
C SER A 52 -11.26 -22.22 8.93
N ALA A 53 -10.83 -23.17 8.10
CA ALA A 53 -11.02 -24.60 8.37
C ALA A 53 -10.32 -25.04 9.67
N ARG A 54 -9.08 -24.60 9.89
CA ARG A 54 -8.33 -24.91 11.12
C ARG A 54 -9.00 -24.32 12.35
N LEU A 55 -9.44 -23.06 12.27
CA LEU A 55 -10.10 -22.38 13.38
C LEU A 55 -11.46 -23.02 13.70
N SER A 56 -12.22 -23.37 12.66
CA SER A 56 -13.52 -24.02 12.80
C SER A 56 -13.39 -25.39 13.48
N LEU A 57 -12.42 -26.20 13.05
CA LEU A 57 -12.10 -27.48 13.70
C LEU A 57 -11.69 -27.30 15.16
N ALA A 58 -10.86 -26.29 15.46
CA ALA A 58 -10.39 -26.03 16.82
C ALA A 58 -11.51 -25.53 17.75
N ARG A 59 -12.51 -24.81 17.22
CA ARG A 59 -13.62 -24.24 18.02
C ARG A 59 -14.88 -25.11 18.03
N GLY A 60 -15.01 -26.06 17.11
CA GLY A 60 -16.23 -26.85 16.94
C GLY A 60 -17.42 -26.04 16.43
N SER A 61 -17.15 -24.91 15.78
CA SER A 61 -18.13 -23.98 15.19
C SER A 61 -17.63 -23.50 13.83
N ASP A 62 -18.52 -23.01 12.98
CA ASP A 62 -18.12 -22.40 11.71
C ASP A 62 -17.48 -21.03 11.97
N GLU A 63 -16.19 -20.91 11.62
CA GLU A 63 -15.37 -19.73 11.86
C GLU A 63 -14.66 -19.32 10.57
N PHE A 64 -14.97 -18.13 10.06
CA PHE A 64 -14.41 -17.62 8.82
C PHE A 64 -13.46 -16.46 9.09
N VAL A 65 -12.27 -16.54 8.50
CA VAL A 65 -11.23 -15.51 8.59
C VAL A 65 -11.08 -14.84 7.24
N VAL A 66 -11.13 -13.52 7.23
CA VAL A 66 -10.97 -12.68 6.03
C VAL A 66 -9.59 -12.04 6.05
N ARG A 67 -8.92 -12.05 4.89
CA ARG A 67 -7.68 -11.30 4.65
C ARG A 67 -8.01 -9.89 4.17
N GLU A 68 -7.38 -8.92 4.81
CA GLU A 68 -7.37 -7.54 4.35
C GLU A 68 -6.01 -7.24 3.76
N HIS A 69 -6.00 -6.51 2.64
CA HIS A 69 -4.77 -6.17 1.94
C HIS A 69 -4.50 -4.66 1.99
N PHE A 70 -3.24 -4.30 1.85
CA PHE A 70 -2.84 -2.92 1.56
C PHE A 70 -3.22 -2.57 0.13
N ALA A 71 -3.40 -1.28 -0.13
CA ALA A 71 -3.56 -0.77 -1.48
C ALA A 71 -2.21 -0.81 -2.20
N GLU A 72 -2.22 -1.05 -3.51
CA GLU A 72 -1.05 -0.75 -4.34
C GLU A 72 -0.74 0.75 -4.26
N GLU A 73 0.52 1.06 -4.02
CA GLU A 73 1.01 2.43 -3.95
C GLU A 73 2.17 2.64 -4.93
N ALA A 74 1.98 3.61 -5.82
CA ALA A 74 3.00 4.07 -6.74
C ALA A 74 3.59 5.38 -6.21
N PRO A 75 4.92 5.56 -6.23
CA PRO A 75 5.55 6.83 -5.89
C PRO A 75 4.96 7.98 -6.73
N ARG A 76 4.54 9.06 -6.08
CA ARG A 76 4.11 10.30 -6.73
C ARG A 76 4.89 11.45 -6.11
N ASP A 77 5.66 12.15 -6.94
CA ASP A 77 6.41 13.34 -6.54
C ASP A 77 5.72 14.60 -7.08
N VAL A 78 5.60 15.62 -6.23
CA VAL A 78 5.11 16.95 -6.62
C VAL A 78 6.19 17.96 -6.29
N VAL A 79 6.63 18.73 -7.29
CA VAL A 79 7.61 19.81 -7.09
C VAL A 79 6.88 21.13 -7.01
N LEU A 80 7.00 21.81 -5.88
CA LEU A 80 6.53 23.18 -5.70
C LEU A 80 7.73 24.12 -5.66
N ALA A 81 7.77 25.07 -6.59
CA ALA A 81 8.81 26.09 -6.64
C ALA A 81 8.22 27.47 -6.32
N ASP A 82 8.71 28.12 -5.27
CA ASP A 82 8.40 29.53 -5.01
C ASP A 82 9.17 30.40 -6.01
N ARG A 83 8.43 31.22 -6.76
CA ARG A 83 8.97 32.09 -7.81
C ARG A 83 8.96 33.57 -7.42
N ARG A 84 8.69 33.90 -6.16
CA ARG A 84 8.69 35.29 -5.69
C ARG A 84 10.10 35.89 -5.73
N PRO A 85 10.24 37.21 -5.93
CA PRO A 85 11.54 37.90 -5.95
C PRO A 85 12.40 37.69 -4.70
N THR A 86 11.78 37.38 -3.57
CA THR A 86 12.48 37.04 -2.31
C THR A 86 13.33 35.76 -2.40
N MET A 87 13.09 34.92 -3.41
CA MET A 87 13.86 33.71 -3.69
C MET A 87 14.97 33.94 -4.74
N SER A 88 15.16 35.17 -5.23
CA SER A 88 16.26 35.49 -6.12
C SER A 88 17.59 35.38 -5.37
N ALA A 89 18.60 34.79 -6.01
CA ALA A 89 19.96 34.79 -5.48
C ALA A 89 20.43 36.24 -5.31
N ILE A 90 21.01 36.54 -4.14
CA ILE A 90 21.68 37.81 -3.90
C ILE A 90 22.94 37.80 -4.77
N GLY A 91 23.01 38.74 -5.71
CA GLY A 91 24.19 38.99 -6.53
C GLY A 91 25.14 39.96 -5.85
#